data_AF-A0A1H9XCM5-F1
#
_entry.id   AF-A0A1H9XCM5-F1
#
_cell.length_a   1.000
_cell.length_b   1.000
_cell.length_c   1.000
_cell.angle_alpha   90.00
_cell.angle_beta   90.00
_cell.angle_gamma   90.00
#
_symmetry.space_group_name_H-M   'P 1'
#
loop_
_entity.id
_entity.type
_entity.pdbx_description
1 polymer ?
#
loop_
_entity_poly.entity_id
_entity_poly.type
_entity_poly.pdbx_seq_one_letter_code
_entity_poly.pdbx_strand_id
1 'polypeptide(L)'
;MDEDGYQGEATLLVGEREFAVAVDLRGHFQPIDGYYRWYGRVAADAELSSAVAGRKTAATLRTPQGEAVGELSDPDPWDRYRIMGTSTPPFTLLTELDVLDA
;
A
#
# COMPACT_ATOMS: atom_id res chain seq x y z
N MET A 1 -8.74 9.94 15.98
CA MET A 1 -9.36 8.76 15.39
C MET A 1 -8.38 8.21 14.37
N ASP A 2 -7.36 7.53 14.88
CA ASP A 2 -6.92 6.21 14.42
C ASP A 2 -7.00 5.98 12.90
N GLU A 3 -6.15 6.66 12.14
CA GLU A 3 -5.88 6.24 10.77
C GLU A 3 -4.72 5.23 10.83
N ASP A 4 -5.07 3.94 10.87
CA ASP A 4 -4.12 2.85 10.61
C ASP A 4 -3.44 3.09 9.26
N GLY A 5 -2.11 3.10 9.24
CA GLY A 5 -1.40 3.44 8.01
C GLY A 5 0.12 3.40 8.14
N TYR A 6 0.77 3.69 7.01
CA TYR A 6 2.21 3.74 6.91
C TYR A 6 2.63 4.76 5.86
N GLN A 7 3.54 5.65 6.23
CA GLN A 7 4.16 6.59 5.31
C GLN A 7 5.68 6.42 5.38
N GLY A 8 6.31 6.10 4.26
CA GLY A 8 7.75 5.89 4.21
C GLY A 8 8.23 5.06 3.03
N GLU A 9 9.47 4.61 3.13
CA GLU A 9 10.14 3.79 2.12
C GLU A 9 9.62 2.35 2.12
N ALA A 10 9.43 1.80 0.93
CA ALA A 10 8.94 0.46 0.69
C ALA A 10 9.62 -0.14 -0.54
N THR A 11 9.53 -1.46 -0.64
CA THR A 11 9.88 -2.19 -1.86
C THR A 11 8.60 -2.68 -2.52
N LEU A 12 8.41 -2.32 -3.78
CA LEU A 12 7.31 -2.76 -4.60
C LEU A 12 7.81 -3.81 -5.60
N LEU A 13 7.26 -5.01 -5.53
CA LEU A 13 7.56 -6.11 -6.44
C LEU A 13 6.45 -6.21 -7.48
N VAL A 14 6.79 -6.06 -8.77
CA VAL A 14 5.88 -6.22 -9.91
C VAL A 14 6.43 -7.29 -10.85
N GLY A 15 5.78 -8.46 -10.88
CA GLY A 15 6.35 -9.63 -11.54
C GLY A 15 7.66 -10.06 -10.86
N GLU A 16 8.76 -10.03 -11.61
CA GLU A 16 10.12 -10.34 -11.11
C GLU A 16 10.96 -9.08 -10.84
N ARG A 17 10.37 -7.88 -10.96
CA ARG A 17 11.08 -6.60 -10.82
C ARG A 17 10.77 -5.94 -9.48
N GLU A 18 11.80 -5.48 -8.79
CA GLU A 18 11.70 -4.74 -7.54
C GLU A 18 11.97 -3.25 -7.77
N PHE A 19 11.17 -2.40 -7.12
CA PHE A 19 11.28 -0.94 -7.15
C PHE A 19 11.36 -0.42 -5.72
N ALA A 20 12.38 0.39 -5.43
CA ALA A 20 12.46 1.13 -4.17
C ALA A 20 11.60 2.40 -4.31
N VAL A 21 10.55 2.53 -3.49
CA VAL A 21 9.54 3.57 -3.64
C VAL A 21 9.15 4.16 -2.29
N ALA A 22 8.70 5.41 -2.28
CA ALA A 22 8.00 5.98 -1.14
C ALA A 22 6.49 5.76 -1.27
N VAL A 23 5.82 5.45 -0.16
CA VAL A 23 4.37 5.22 -0.12
C VAL A 23 3.70 6.01 1.01
N ASP A 24 2.42 6.32 0.80
CA ASP A 24 1.47 6.77 1.82
C ASP A 24 0.28 5.81 1.78
N LEU A 25 0.16 5.01 2.83
CA LEU A 25 -0.82 3.94 2.98
C LEU A 25 -1.77 4.24 4.13
N ARG A 26 -3.02 3.86 3.94
CA ARG A 26 -4.06 3.87 4.96
C ARG A 26 -4.86 2.59 4.89
N GLY A 27 -5.50 2.25 5.99
CA GLY A 27 -6.46 1.16 6.01
C GLY A 27 -7.66 1.46 6.87
N HIS A 28 -8.69 0.66 6.66
CA HIS A 28 -9.92 0.75 7.42
C HIS A 28 -10.67 -0.57 7.36
N PHE A 29 -11.38 -0.88 8.45
CA PHE A 29 -12.26 -2.04 8.52
C PHE A 29 -13.55 -1.78 7.74
N GLN A 30 -14.02 -2.78 6.98
CA GLN A 30 -15.32 -2.75 6.30
C GLN A 30 -16.35 -3.58 7.08
N PRO A 31 -17.33 -2.94 7.75
CA PRO A 31 -18.30 -3.67 8.58
C PRO A 31 -19.30 -4.49 7.76
N ILE A 32 -19.43 -4.19 6.46
CA ILE A 32 -20.42 -4.84 5.58
C ILE A 32 -19.98 -6.27 5.25
N ASP A 33 -18.70 -6.47 4.98
CA ASP A 33 -18.14 -7.76 4.55
C ASP A 33 -17.13 -8.34 5.55
N GLY A 34 -16.79 -7.60 6.61
CA GLY A 34 -15.87 -8.02 7.65
C GLY A 34 -14.40 -7.99 7.24
N TYR A 35 -14.07 -7.41 6.07
CA TYR A 35 -12.70 -7.35 5.58
C TYR A 35 -12.01 -6.05 5.96
N TYR A 36 -10.74 -6.15 6.33
CA TYR A 36 -9.88 -4.99 6.36
C TYR A 36 -9.47 -4.61 4.93
N ARG A 37 -9.59 -3.34 4.56
CA ARG A 37 -9.13 -2.83 3.26
C ARG A 37 -8.05 -1.81 3.48
N TRP A 38 -6.99 -1.90 2.69
CA TRP A 38 -5.91 -0.94 2.71
C TRP A 38 -5.67 -0.40 1.30
N TYR A 39 -5.27 0.86 1.24
CA TYR A 39 -5.02 1.55 0.00
C TYR A 39 -4.02 2.67 0.22
N GLY A 40 -3.42 3.14 -0.87
CA GLY A 40 -2.49 4.25 -0.78
C GLY A 40 -1.99 4.72 -2.12
N ARG A 41 -0.94 5.53 -2.05
CA ARG A 41 -0.24 6.07 -3.20
C ARG A 41 1.22 5.67 -3.15
N VAL A 42 1.73 5.28 -4.31
CA VAL A 42 3.15 5.14 -4.58
C VAL A 42 3.63 6.46 -5.18
N ALA A 43 4.73 7.01 -4.69
CA ALA A 43 5.37 8.18 -5.26
C ALA A 43 5.76 7.93 -6.73
N ALA A 44 5.91 9.01 -7.50
CA ALA A 44 6.26 8.92 -8.91
C ALA A 44 7.63 8.25 -9.08
N ASP A 45 7.69 7.21 -9.91
CA ASP A 45 8.91 6.49 -10.26
C ASP A 45 8.90 6.15 -11.75
N ALA A 46 9.86 6.68 -12.50
CA ALA A 46 9.88 6.56 -13.95
C ALA A 46 10.08 5.12 -14.45
N GLU A 47 10.78 4.28 -13.69
CA GLU A 47 11.00 2.88 -14.04
C GLU A 47 9.74 2.05 -13.82
N LEU A 48 9.02 2.32 -12.72
CA LEU A 48 7.72 1.74 -12.42
C LEU A 48 6.70 2.14 -13.48
N SER A 49 6.63 3.42 -13.81
CA SER A 49 5.70 3.94 -14.83
C SER A 49 5.95 3.31 -16.19
N SER A 50 7.22 3.10 -16.56
CA SER A 50 7.59 2.39 -17.79
C SER A 50 7.23 0.90 -17.73
N ALA A 51 7.32 0.27 -16.55
CA ALA A 51 7.01 -1.14 -16.36
C ALA A 51 5.51 -1.43 -16.41
N VAL A 52 4.71 -0.58 -15.75
CA VAL A 52 3.26 -0.76 -15.56
C VAL A 52 2.46 -0.14 -16.71
N ALA A 53 2.98 0.95 -17.32
CA ALA A 53 2.37 1.65 -18.44
C ALA A 53 0.89 1.99 -18.24
N GLY A 54 0.53 2.42 -17.01
CA GLY A 54 -0.85 2.76 -16.63
C GLY A 54 -1.82 1.58 -16.55
N ARG A 55 -1.35 0.33 -16.64
CA ARG A 55 -2.22 -0.86 -16.60
C ARG A 55 -2.46 -1.32 -15.17
N LYS A 56 -3.63 -1.91 -14.93
CA LYS A 56 -3.89 -2.66 -13.70
C LYS A 56 -2.91 -3.81 -13.59
N THR A 57 -2.16 -3.83 -12.49
CA THR A 57 -1.03 -4.75 -12.33
C THR A 57 -0.96 -5.25 -10.89
N ALA A 58 -0.95 -6.57 -10.71
CA ALA A 58 -0.73 -7.16 -9.40
C ALA A 58 0.70 -6.86 -8.92
N ALA A 59 0.83 -6.55 -7.63
CA ALA A 59 2.10 -6.22 -7.00
C ALA A 59 2.15 -6.72 -5.56
N THR A 60 3.35 -6.99 -5.06
CA THR A 60 3.59 -7.22 -3.64
C THR A 60 4.27 -6.00 -3.06
N LEU A 61 3.68 -5.37 -2.05
CA LEU A 61 4.28 -4.25 -1.34
C LEU A 61 4.90 -4.73 -0.04
N ARG A 62 6.18 -4.42 0.15
CA ARG A 62 6.96 -4.73 1.35
C ARG A 62 7.35 -3.44 2.05
N THR A 63 7.01 -3.32 3.32
CA THR A 63 7.49 -2.26 4.19
C THR A 63 8.38 -2.89 5.28
N PRO A 64 9.06 -2.09 6.11
CA PRO A 64 9.73 -2.61 7.30
C PRO A 64 8.80 -3.34 8.29
N GLN A 65 7.48 -3.13 8.20
CA GLN A 65 6.49 -3.66 9.13
C GLN A 65 5.80 -4.93 8.63
N GLY A 66 5.87 -5.23 7.32
CA GLY A 66 5.26 -6.41 6.76
C GLY A 66 5.17 -6.38 5.24
N GLU A 67 4.53 -7.40 4.67
CA GLU A 67 4.28 -7.48 3.23
C GLU A 67 2.84 -7.87 2.92
N ALA A 68 2.32 -7.37 1.81
CA ALA A 68 0.98 -7.66 1.36
C ALA A 68 0.88 -7.60 -0.17
N VAL A 69 0.00 -8.44 -0.72
CA VAL A 69 -0.36 -8.41 -2.14
C VAL A 69 -1.43 -7.34 -2.35
N GLY A 70 -1.22 -6.52 -3.38
CA GLY A 70 -2.16 -5.51 -3.82
C GLY A 70 -2.22 -5.39 -5.34
N GLU A 71 -3.03 -4.47 -5.81
CA GLU A 71 -3.19 -4.12 -7.23
C GLU A 71 -2.82 -2.64 -7.42
N LEU A 72 -1.86 -2.40 -8.32
CA LEU A 72 -1.59 -1.08 -8.87
C LEU A 72 -2.66 -0.74 -9.91
N SER A 73 -3.14 0.49 -9.87
CA SER A 73 -4.12 1.06 -10.79
C SER A 73 -3.67 2.43 -11.29
N ASP A 74 -4.50 3.09 -12.09
CA ASP A 74 -4.16 4.26 -12.89
C ASP A 74 -3.37 5.33 -12.11
N PRO A 75 -2.28 5.87 -12.69
CA PRO A 75 -1.55 6.98 -12.09
C PRO A 75 -2.41 8.24 -12.07
N ASP A 76 -2.18 9.11 -11.09
CA ASP A 76 -2.73 10.47 -11.12
C ASP A 76 -1.93 11.38 -12.09
N PRO A 77 -2.34 12.64 -12.31
CA PRO A 77 -1.61 13.57 -13.19
C PRO A 77 -0.15 13.85 -12.78
N TRP A 78 0.28 13.42 -11.59
CA TRP A 78 1.65 13.53 -11.09
C TRP A 78 2.39 12.19 -11.13
N ASP A 79 1.87 11.21 -11.89
CA ASP A 79 2.47 9.90 -12.10
C ASP A 79 2.52 9.03 -10.82
N ARG A 80 1.65 9.31 -9.84
CA ARG A 80 1.55 8.54 -8.61
C ARG A 80 0.54 7.42 -8.75
N TYR A 81 1.02 6.18 -8.73
CA TYR A 81 0.18 5.01 -8.83
C TYR A 81 -0.65 4.82 -7.56
N ARG A 82 -1.90 4.44 -7.75
CA ARG A 82 -2.74 3.99 -6.63
C ARG A 82 -2.49 2.50 -6.42
N ILE A 83 -2.28 2.11 -5.17
CA ILE A 83 -2.21 0.71 -4.75
C ILE A 83 -3.36 0.40 -3.79
N MET A 84 -3.97 -0.78 -3.93
CA MET A 84 -5.03 -1.25 -3.03
C MET A 84 -4.87 -2.73 -2.74
N GLY A 85 -5.22 -3.15 -1.53
CA GLY A 85 -5.29 -4.55 -1.15
C GLY A 85 -6.34 -4.79 -0.08
N THR A 86 -6.55 -6.07 0.20
CA THR A 86 -7.55 -6.56 1.18
C THR A 86 -6.87 -7.46 2.19
N SER A 87 -7.46 -7.61 3.37
CA SER A 87 -6.95 -8.42 4.48
C SER A 87 -5.72 -7.75 5.16
N THR A 88 -4.74 -8.54 5.59
CA THR A 88 -3.54 -8.10 6.31
C THR A 88 -2.79 -7.02 5.51
N PRO A 89 -2.72 -5.77 6.01
CA PRO A 89 -1.97 -4.72 5.36
C PRO A 89 -0.46 -4.91 5.57
N PRO A 90 0.38 -4.26 4.75
CA PRO A 90 1.82 -4.28 4.93
C PRO A 90 2.26 -3.23 5.97
N PHE A 91 1.46 -3.00 7.02
CA PHE A 91 1.77 -2.07 8.10
C PHE A 91 1.09 -2.52 9.41
N THR A 92 1.62 -2.07 10.53
CA THR A 92 1.08 -2.39 11.85
C THR A 92 -0.28 -1.74 12.03
N LEU A 93 -1.27 -2.51 12.48
CA LEU A 93 -2.55 -1.99 12.93
C LEU A 93 -2.40 -1.45 14.35
N LEU A 94 -2.78 -0.21 14.58
CA LEU A 94 -2.95 0.34 15.92
C LEU A 94 -4.19 -0.32 16.51
N THR A 95 -3.99 -1.35 17.33
CA THR A 95 -5.10 -1.99 18.04
C THR A 95 -5.41 -1.19 19.31
N GLU A 96 -6.66 -1.23 19.77
CA GLU A 96 -7.10 -0.56 21.02
C GLU A 96 -6.23 -0.91 22.25
N LEU A 97 -5.49 -2.04 22.21
CA LEU A 97 -4.50 -2.41 23.24
C LEU A 97 -3.26 -1.50 23.27
N ASP A 98 -2.85 -0.90 22.15
CA ASP A 98 -1.66 -0.03 22.10
C ASP A 98 -1.92 1.36 22.71
N VAL A 99 -3.19 1.72 22.93
CA VAL A 99 -3.61 3.04 23.47
C VAL A 99 -3.63 3.04 25.00
N LEU A 100 -3.54 1.88 25.66
CA LEU A 100 -3.69 1.73 27.11
C LEU A 100 -2.37 1.70 27.91
N ASP A 101 -1.22 1.68 27.24
CA ASP A 101 0.12 1.60 27.87
C ASP A 101 0.96 2.90 27.76
N ALA A 102 0.34 4.06 27.52
CA ALA A 102 1.00 5.38 27.42
C ALA A 102 0.74 6.32 28.61
#